data_AF-A0AAJ7U547-F1
#
_entry.id   AF-A0AAJ7U547-F1
#
_cell.length_a   1.000
_cell.length_b   1.000
_cell.length_c   1.000
_cell.angle_alpha   90.00
_cell.angle_beta   90.00
_cell.angle_gamma   90.00
#
_symmetry.space_group_name_H-M   'P 1'
#
loop_
_entity.id
_entity.type
_entity.pdbx_description
1 polymer ?
#
loop_
_entity_poly.entity_id
_entity_poly.type
_entity_poly.pdbx_seq_one_letter_code
_entity_poly.pdbx_strand_id
1 'polypeptide(L)'
;MTFAVPFALTLIFTLTLVRDPAAGFYPNQASLGTYLANHTDESVTETGALRAVAKFLEGKAGLAPGALEGLSPLTPATLIAAYYQANVSAVRFVKALQEVVDGNNLMEQGYSDITPYFAYCEKLLDTRGELGKFRTIAMTYANSSNPALARKSLGQMLHILNKFYSNTNWIEQGNLIPLEALVNKSLTFPTIASSTLATCTDCTNTRCVCA
;
A
#
# COMPACT_ATOMS: atom_id res chain seq x y z
N MET A 1 -9.20 -55.28 -6.21
CA MET A 1 -10.02 -54.55 -5.23
C MET A 1 -9.82 -53.06 -5.47
N THR A 2 -10.73 -52.44 -6.21
CA THR A 2 -10.72 -51.02 -6.56
C THR A 2 -11.48 -50.26 -5.47
N PHE A 3 -10.79 -49.41 -4.72
CA PHE A 3 -11.43 -48.53 -3.74
C PHE A 3 -12.06 -47.35 -4.48
N ALA A 4 -13.38 -47.31 -4.53
CA ALA A 4 -14.12 -46.13 -4.97
C ALA A 4 -14.07 -45.09 -3.83
N VAL A 5 -13.36 -43.98 -4.07
CA VAL A 5 -13.44 -42.80 -3.19
C VAL A 5 -14.82 -42.18 -3.38
N PRO A 6 -15.63 -42.01 -2.32
CA PRO A 6 -16.98 -41.48 -2.47
C PRO A 6 -16.91 -40.02 -2.93
N PHE A 7 -17.52 -39.73 -4.08
CA PHE A 7 -17.61 -38.42 -4.73
C PHE A 7 -18.04 -37.27 -3.80
N ALA A 8 -18.77 -37.60 -2.73
CA ALA A 8 -19.21 -36.66 -1.70
C ALA A 8 -18.06 -36.09 -0.85
N LEU A 9 -17.00 -36.85 -0.58
CA LEU A 9 -15.87 -36.36 0.23
C LEU A 9 -15.03 -35.32 -0.54
N THR A 10 -14.89 -35.49 -1.85
CA THR A 10 -14.18 -34.56 -2.73
C THR A 10 -14.94 -33.24 -2.87
N LEU A 11 -16.27 -33.28 -2.93
CA LEU A 11 -17.12 -32.09 -3.05
C LEU A 11 -17.10 -31.21 -1.78
N ILE A 12 -17.10 -31.84 -0.60
CA ILE A 12 -17.04 -31.13 0.69
C ILE A 12 -15.68 -30.45 0.89
N PHE A 13 -14.58 -31.11 0.49
CA PHE A 13 -13.23 -30.54 0.59
C PHE A 13 -13.02 -29.36 -0.38
N THR A 14 -13.66 -29.37 -1.54
CA THR A 14 -13.64 -28.23 -2.48
C THR A 14 -14.53 -27.07 -2.05
N LEU A 15 -15.62 -27.31 -1.32
CA LEU A 15 -16.53 -26.26 -0.84
C LEU A 15 -16.00 -25.50 0.38
N THR A 16 -15.10 -26.09 1.17
CA THR A 16 -14.46 -25.41 2.31
C THR A 16 -13.29 -24.52 1.93
N LEU A 17 -12.73 -24.64 0.72
CA LEU A 17 -11.61 -23.82 0.23
C LEU A 17 -12.03 -22.51 -0.46
N VAL A 18 -13.33 -22.19 -0.52
CA VAL A 18 -13.84 -21.04 -1.32
C VAL A 18 -14.42 -19.92 -0.44
N ARG A 19 -14.16 -19.90 0.87
CA ARG A 19 -14.69 -18.84 1.75
C ARG A 19 -13.72 -18.32 2.80
N ASP A 20 -12.43 -18.25 2.48
CA ASP A 20 -11.67 -17.16 3.07
C ASP A 20 -12.04 -15.91 2.26
N PRO A 21 -12.82 -14.95 2.80
CA PRO A 21 -12.83 -13.63 2.19
C PRO A 21 -11.36 -13.22 2.10
N ALA A 22 -10.92 -12.75 0.93
CA ALA A 22 -9.58 -12.20 0.78
C ALA A 22 -9.46 -11.04 1.78
N ALA A 23 -8.96 -11.35 2.97
CA ALA A 23 -8.73 -10.44 4.07
C ALA A 23 -7.39 -9.74 3.78
N GLY A 24 -7.37 -8.91 2.74
CA GLY A 24 -6.21 -8.13 2.33
C GLY A 24 -6.46 -6.65 2.54
N PHE A 25 -5.39 -5.89 2.81
CA PHE A 25 -5.41 -4.43 2.85
C PHE A 25 -6.28 -3.82 3.96
N TYR A 26 -6.38 -4.51 5.10
CA TYR A 26 -6.82 -3.83 6.31
C TYR A 26 -5.89 -2.65 6.62
N PRO A 27 -6.40 -1.54 7.17
CA PRO A 27 -5.60 -0.33 7.33
C PRO A 27 -4.33 -0.56 8.15
N ASN A 28 -4.45 -1.26 9.26
CA ASN A 28 -3.38 -1.48 10.24
C ASN A 28 -3.64 -2.74 11.06
N GLN A 29 -2.66 -3.13 11.89
CA GLN A 29 -2.79 -4.33 12.73
C GLN A 29 -3.98 -4.26 13.70
N ALA A 30 -4.32 -3.07 14.21
CA ALA A 30 -5.46 -2.91 15.12
C ALA A 30 -6.81 -3.22 14.43
N SER A 31 -6.85 -3.14 13.10
CA SER A 31 -8.05 -3.42 12.30
C SER A 31 -8.24 -4.91 12.01
N LEU A 32 -7.29 -5.77 12.38
CA LEU A 32 -7.30 -7.20 12.03
C LEU A 32 -8.20 -8.06 12.91
N GLY A 33 -8.53 -7.63 14.14
CA GLY A 33 -9.31 -8.48 15.06
C GLY A 33 -8.66 -9.86 15.25
N THR A 34 -9.36 -10.93 14.87
CA THR A 34 -8.85 -12.32 14.88
C THR A 34 -8.35 -12.83 13.53
N TYR A 35 -8.35 -12.00 12.48
CA TYR A 35 -7.95 -12.39 11.13
C TYR A 35 -6.43 -12.30 10.96
N LEU A 36 -5.81 -13.38 10.50
CA LEU A 36 -4.42 -13.41 10.06
C LEU A 36 -4.36 -12.91 8.61
N ALA A 37 -4.51 -11.60 8.40
CA ALA A 37 -4.27 -11.02 7.08
C ALA A 37 -2.78 -11.11 6.76
N ASN A 38 -2.43 -11.52 5.54
CA ASN A 38 -1.03 -11.61 5.12
C ASN A 38 -0.36 -10.22 5.09
N HIS A 39 -1.10 -9.15 4.76
CA HIS A 39 -0.59 -7.76 4.73
C HIS A 39 -1.67 -6.71 5.03
N THR A 40 -1.34 -5.75 5.91
CA THR A 40 -2.07 -4.48 6.13
C THR A 40 -1.48 -3.34 5.29
N ASP A 41 -2.24 -2.26 5.06
CA ASP A 41 -1.75 -1.05 4.38
C ASP A 41 -0.51 -0.46 5.09
N GLU A 42 -0.52 -0.50 6.42
CA GLU A 42 0.63 -0.21 7.29
C GLU A 42 1.85 -1.09 6.94
N SER A 43 1.69 -2.42 6.91
CA SER A 43 2.82 -3.34 6.65
C SER A 43 3.40 -3.20 5.24
N VAL A 44 2.54 -2.91 4.24
CA VAL A 44 2.95 -2.63 2.86
C VAL A 44 3.76 -1.33 2.81
N THR A 45 3.29 -0.30 3.51
CA THR A 45 3.97 1.00 3.62
C THR A 45 5.33 0.86 4.30
N GLU A 46 5.39 0.17 5.43
CA GLU A 46 6.62 -0.04 6.19
C GLU A 46 7.66 -0.83 5.37
N THR A 47 7.24 -1.95 4.78
CA THR A 47 8.10 -2.79 3.95
C THR A 47 8.60 -2.03 2.72
N GLY A 48 7.71 -1.30 2.03
CA GLY A 48 8.06 -0.50 0.87
C GLY A 48 9.07 0.60 1.20
N ALA A 49 8.87 1.33 2.31
CA ALA A 49 9.79 2.36 2.76
C ALA A 49 11.16 1.78 3.14
N LEU A 50 11.21 0.65 3.84
CA LEU A 50 12.46 -0.03 4.19
C LEU A 50 13.25 -0.46 2.94
N ARG A 51 12.58 -1.09 1.97
CA ARG A 51 13.21 -1.49 0.70
C ARG A 51 13.73 -0.30 -0.09
N ALA A 52 12.96 0.79 -0.15
CA ALA A 52 13.38 2.02 -0.82
C ALA A 52 14.63 2.64 -0.17
N VAL A 53 14.68 2.69 1.16
CA VAL A 53 15.86 3.18 1.89
C VAL A 53 17.05 2.24 1.69
N ALA A 54 16.86 0.93 1.76
CA ALA A 54 17.91 -0.05 1.52
C ALA A 54 18.54 0.13 0.13
N LYS A 55 17.72 0.20 -0.92
CA LYS A 55 18.15 0.46 -2.29
C LYS A 55 18.89 1.79 -2.45
N PHE A 56 18.43 2.85 -1.78
CA PHE A 56 19.13 4.14 -1.78
C PHE A 56 20.52 4.02 -1.14
N LEU A 57 20.62 3.33 0.00
CA LEU A 57 21.87 3.13 0.72
C LEU A 57 22.86 2.24 -0.07
N GLU A 58 22.37 1.21 -0.77
CA GLU A 58 23.18 0.40 -1.68
C GLU A 58 23.85 1.27 -2.74
N GLY A 59 23.08 2.11 -3.44
CA GLY A 59 23.60 3.03 -4.45
C GLY A 59 24.60 4.03 -3.86
N LYS A 60 24.34 4.54 -2.65
CA LYS A 60 25.24 5.48 -1.96
C LYS A 60 26.58 4.86 -1.56
N ALA A 61 26.58 3.59 -1.17
CA ALA A 61 27.77 2.86 -0.75
C ALA A 61 28.46 2.09 -1.90
N GLY A 62 27.89 2.08 -3.10
CA GLY A 62 28.39 1.30 -4.24
C GLY A 62 28.26 -0.22 -4.01
N LEU A 63 27.26 -0.65 -3.25
CA LEU A 63 26.97 -2.06 -3.01
C LEU A 63 26.24 -2.67 -4.21
N ALA A 64 26.33 -3.99 -4.34
CA ALA A 64 25.54 -4.73 -5.33
C ALA A 64 24.03 -4.56 -5.03
N PRO A 65 23.16 -4.48 -6.07
CA PRO A 65 21.72 -4.45 -5.88
C PRO A 65 21.24 -5.62 -5.02
N GLY A 66 20.43 -5.34 -4.01
CA GLY A 66 19.89 -6.34 -3.10
C GLY A 66 20.78 -6.72 -1.92
N ALA A 67 22.01 -6.18 -1.83
CA ALA A 67 22.92 -6.44 -0.70
C ALA A 67 22.34 -6.01 0.66
N LEU A 68 21.49 -4.99 0.68
CA LEU A 68 20.77 -4.51 1.86
C LEU A 68 19.28 -4.80 1.76
N GLU A 69 18.67 -4.72 0.58
CA GLU A 69 17.24 -5.00 0.38
C GLU A 69 16.90 -6.47 0.72
N GLY A 70 17.83 -7.39 0.47
CA GLY A 70 17.68 -8.83 0.70
C GLY A 70 17.94 -9.29 2.14
N LEU A 71 18.15 -8.38 3.09
CA LEU A 71 18.35 -8.75 4.51
C LEU A 71 17.12 -9.49 5.06
N SER A 72 17.37 -10.53 5.86
CA SER A 72 16.32 -11.31 6.52
C SER A 72 16.62 -11.49 8.01
N PRO A 73 15.89 -10.80 8.92
CA PRO A 73 14.79 -9.88 8.64
C PRO A 73 15.28 -8.51 8.15
N LEU A 74 14.53 -7.87 7.24
CA LEU A 74 14.73 -6.47 6.87
C LEU A 74 14.01 -5.58 7.89
N THR A 75 14.78 -4.91 8.74
CA THR A 75 14.28 -4.01 9.79
C THR A 75 15.13 -2.74 9.84
N PRO A 76 14.69 -1.65 10.49
CA PRO A 76 15.53 -0.48 10.70
C PRO A 76 16.88 -0.82 11.36
N ALA A 77 16.88 -1.71 12.35
CA ALA A 77 18.09 -2.09 13.09
C ALA A 77 19.06 -2.91 12.21
N THR A 78 18.56 -3.96 11.54
CA THR A 78 19.40 -4.81 10.69
C THR A 78 19.95 -4.04 9.49
N LEU A 79 19.14 -3.16 8.88
CA LEU A 79 19.56 -2.32 7.75
C LEU A 79 20.66 -1.33 8.15
N ILE A 80 20.48 -0.60 9.25
CA ILE A 80 21.43 0.41 9.71
C ILE A 80 22.74 -0.26 10.18
N ALA A 81 22.66 -1.40 10.89
CA ALA A 81 23.85 -2.14 11.28
C ALA A 81 24.64 -2.67 10.08
N ALA A 82 23.95 -3.22 9.06
CA ALA A 82 24.58 -3.72 7.84
C ALA A 82 25.24 -2.61 7.02
N TYR A 83 24.56 -1.47 6.84
CA TYR A 83 25.09 -0.35 6.07
C TYR A 83 26.35 0.26 6.69
N TYR A 84 26.36 0.47 8.01
CA TYR A 84 27.51 1.05 8.71
C TYR A 84 28.57 0.03 9.12
N GLN A 85 28.32 -1.28 8.94
CA GLN A 85 29.17 -2.38 9.39
C GLN A 85 29.53 -2.29 10.89
N ALA A 86 28.58 -1.80 11.69
CA ALA A 86 28.79 -1.51 13.10
C ALA A 86 27.46 -1.58 13.87
N ASN A 87 27.52 -1.79 15.19
CA ASN A 87 26.34 -1.74 16.04
C ASN A 87 25.95 -0.28 16.34
N VAL A 88 25.27 0.35 15.40
CA VAL A 88 24.82 1.74 15.46
C VAL A 88 23.32 1.83 15.77
N SER A 89 22.94 2.87 16.53
CA SER A 89 21.54 3.06 16.92
C SER A 89 20.64 3.43 15.73
N ALA A 90 19.59 2.64 15.52
CA ALA A 90 18.57 2.88 14.50
C ALA A 90 17.39 3.76 14.99
N VAL A 91 17.42 4.27 16.22
CA VAL A 91 16.26 4.94 16.87
C VAL A 91 15.70 6.10 16.03
N ARG A 92 16.57 6.91 15.42
CA ARG A 92 16.14 8.02 14.56
C ARG A 92 15.44 7.53 13.29
N PHE A 93 15.91 6.42 12.73
CA PHE A 93 15.31 5.83 11.55
C PHE A 93 13.97 5.17 11.88
N VAL A 94 13.88 4.44 12.99
CA VAL A 94 12.60 3.91 13.52
C VAL A 94 11.58 5.03 13.68
N LYS A 95 11.95 6.14 14.34
CA LYS A 95 11.04 7.29 14.49
C LYS A 95 10.60 7.87 13.15
N ALA A 96 11.54 8.02 12.20
CA ALA A 96 11.22 8.54 10.88
C ALA A 96 10.23 7.62 10.13
N LEU A 97 10.44 6.30 10.20
CA LEU A 97 9.54 5.32 9.61
C LEU A 97 8.15 5.35 10.25
N GLN A 98 8.08 5.47 11.58
CA GLN A 98 6.82 5.62 12.30
C GLN A 98 6.05 6.87 11.85
N GLU A 99 6.73 8.00 11.64
CA GLU A 99 6.06 9.22 11.15
C GLU A 99 5.44 9.04 9.75
N VAL A 100 5.99 8.16 8.90
CA VAL A 100 5.39 7.78 7.62
C VAL A 100 4.16 6.90 7.84
N VAL A 101 4.27 5.88 8.69
CA VAL A 101 3.17 4.99 9.03
C VAL A 101 2.00 5.76 9.67
N ASP A 102 2.28 6.68 10.59
CA ASP A 102 1.29 7.55 11.21
C ASP A 102 0.55 8.39 10.17
N GLY A 103 1.28 8.92 9.18
CA GLY A 103 0.69 9.66 8.07
C GLY A 103 -0.24 8.80 7.21
N ASN A 104 0.12 7.54 6.96
CA ASN A 104 -0.74 6.59 6.25
C ASN A 104 -2.01 6.30 7.06
N ASN A 105 -1.86 5.90 8.32
CA ASN A 105 -2.95 5.53 9.20
C ASN A 105 -3.92 6.68 9.48
N LEU A 106 -3.43 7.92 9.49
CA LEU A 106 -4.26 9.12 9.67
C LEU A 106 -5.35 9.25 8.59
N MET A 107 -5.08 8.82 7.37
CA MET A 107 -6.03 8.94 6.26
C MET A 107 -7.27 8.07 6.48
N GLU A 108 -7.06 6.85 7.01
CA GLU A 108 -8.14 5.96 7.36
C GLU A 108 -8.95 6.48 8.57
N GLN A 109 -8.26 6.98 9.60
CA GLN A 109 -8.89 7.35 10.87
C GLN A 109 -9.59 8.72 10.83
N GLY A 110 -8.98 9.68 10.13
CA GLY A 110 -9.38 11.09 10.19
C GLY A 110 -10.08 11.62 8.95
N TYR A 111 -10.06 10.88 7.84
CA TYR A 111 -10.50 11.38 6.53
C TYR A 111 -11.28 10.35 5.71
N SER A 112 -11.93 9.37 6.36
CA SER A 112 -12.64 8.26 5.71
C SER A 112 -13.82 8.68 4.81
N ASP A 113 -14.29 9.91 4.93
CA ASP A 113 -15.34 10.52 4.12
C ASP A 113 -14.81 11.21 2.86
N ILE A 114 -13.49 11.42 2.74
CA ILE A 114 -12.87 12.10 1.60
C ILE A 114 -12.64 11.11 0.46
N THR A 115 -13.64 10.99 -0.41
CA THR A 115 -13.65 10.05 -1.56
C THR A 115 -12.34 9.98 -2.35
N PRO A 116 -11.68 11.10 -2.75
CA PRO A 116 -10.42 11.04 -3.49
C PRO A 116 -9.25 10.39 -2.75
N TYR A 117 -9.30 10.24 -1.43
CA TYR A 117 -8.25 9.57 -0.67
C TYR A 117 -8.31 8.03 -0.79
N PHE A 118 -9.45 7.51 -1.22
CA PHE A 118 -9.71 6.08 -1.32
C PHE A 118 -9.91 5.60 -2.77
N ALA A 119 -9.71 6.50 -3.75
CA ALA A 119 -9.94 6.21 -5.18
C ALA A 119 -11.36 5.71 -5.48
N TYR A 120 -12.37 6.10 -4.68
CA TYR A 120 -13.75 5.68 -4.92
C TYR A 120 -14.41 6.46 -6.06
N CYS A 121 -15.48 5.87 -6.60
CA CYS A 121 -16.45 6.54 -7.46
C CYS A 121 -15.88 7.11 -8.76
N GLU A 122 -14.84 6.50 -9.31
CA GLU A 122 -14.18 6.95 -10.54
C GLU A 122 -13.66 8.41 -10.45
N LYS A 123 -13.51 8.97 -9.24
CA LYS A 123 -12.95 10.32 -9.02
C LYS A 123 -11.42 10.30 -9.08
N LEU A 124 -10.85 9.63 -10.10
CA LEU A 124 -9.42 9.37 -10.22
C LEU A 124 -8.61 10.63 -10.57
N LEU A 125 -9.22 11.60 -11.25
CA LEU A 125 -8.57 12.89 -11.49
C LEU A 125 -8.43 13.71 -10.20
N ASP A 126 -9.43 13.64 -9.32
CA ASP A 126 -9.37 14.28 -7.99
C ASP A 126 -8.35 13.57 -7.11
N THR A 127 -8.33 12.23 -7.15
CA THR A 127 -7.32 11.38 -6.47
C THR A 127 -5.91 11.79 -6.87
N ARG A 128 -5.64 11.96 -8.17
CA ARG A 128 -4.38 12.51 -8.70
C ARG A 128 -4.12 13.94 -8.22
N GLY A 129 -5.16 14.76 -8.11
CA GLY A 129 -5.09 16.10 -7.55
C GLY A 129 -4.53 16.10 -6.12
N GLU A 130 -5.10 15.26 -5.26
CA GLU A 130 -4.70 15.08 -3.85
C GLU A 130 -3.28 14.51 -3.71
N LEU A 131 -2.92 13.49 -4.50
CA LEU A 131 -1.54 12.98 -4.56
C LEU A 131 -0.54 14.10 -4.86
N GLY A 132 -0.87 14.99 -5.80
CA GLY A 132 -0.03 16.15 -6.12
C GLY A 132 0.12 17.14 -4.96
N LYS A 133 -0.94 17.36 -4.17
CA LYS A 133 -0.91 18.26 -3.00
C LYS A 133 0.04 17.72 -1.93
N PHE A 134 -0.15 16.46 -1.52
CA PHE A 134 0.72 15.84 -0.52
C PHE A 134 2.17 15.71 -1.01
N ARG A 135 2.40 15.44 -2.30
CA ARG A 135 3.75 15.48 -2.89
C ARG A 135 4.41 16.84 -2.74
N THR A 136 3.65 17.90 -2.98
CA THR A 136 4.15 19.27 -2.85
C THR A 136 4.54 19.57 -1.40
N ILE A 137 3.71 19.18 -0.43
CA ILE A 137 4.01 19.33 1.00
C ILE A 137 5.27 18.51 1.37
N ALA A 138 5.31 17.24 0.97
CA ALA A 138 6.44 16.36 1.26
C ALA A 138 7.76 16.95 0.76
N MET A 139 7.81 17.39 -0.49
CA MET A 139 9.01 17.99 -1.08
C MET A 139 9.38 19.33 -0.43
N THR A 140 8.40 20.15 -0.06
CA THR A 140 8.63 21.46 0.57
C THR A 140 9.29 21.30 1.94
N TYR A 141 8.85 20.33 2.73
CA TYR A 141 9.34 20.14 4.10
C TYR A 141 10.52 19.18 4.22
N ALA A 142 10.91 18.48 3.15
CA ALA A 142 11.96 17.44 3.18
C ALA A 142 13.29 17.93 3.74
N ASN A 143 13.69 19.17 3.40
CA ASN A 143 14.93 19.81 3.85
C ASN A 143 14.67 20.92 4.89
N SER A 144 13.48 20.96 5.48
CA SER A 144 13.14 21.95 6.51
C SER A 144 13.74 21.57 7.88
N SER A 145 13.64 22.49 8.85
CA SER A 145 13.96 22.20 10.25
C SER A 145 13.05 21.14 10.88
N ASN A 146 11.91 20.83 10.25
CA ASN A 146 10.97 19.82 10.71
C ASN A 146 10.57 18.84 9.59
N PRO A 147 11.44 17.86 9.28
CA PRO A 147 11.15 16.88 8.23
C PRO A 147 10.07 15.86 8.61
N ALA A 148 9.52 15.90 9.83
CA ALA A 148 8.42 15.03 10.23
C ALA A 148 7.15 15.30 9.43
N LEU A 149 6.89 16.57 9.08
CA LEU A 149 5.75 16.91 8.22
C LEU A 149 5.91 16.30 6.82
N ALA A 150 7.14 16.32 6.28
CA ALA A 150 7.40 15.68 5.00
C ALA A 150 7.13 14.17 5.02
N ARG A 151 7.54 13.50 6.11
CA ARG A 151 7.32 12.06 6.30
C ARG A 151 5.85 11.71 6.49
N LYS A 152 5.10 12.50 7.26
CA LYS A 152 3.65 12.34 7.39
C LYS A 152 2.94 12.52 6.05
N SER A 153 3.26 13.57 5.29
CA SER A 153 2.67 13.77 3.96
C SER A 153 3.07 12.69 2.96
N LEU A 154 4.28 12.14 3.04
CA LEU A 154 4.64 10.94 2.29
C LEU A 154 3.75 9.75 2.66
N GLY A 155 3.51 9.52 3.95
CA GLY A 155 2.58 8.50 4.44
C GLY A 155 1.16 8.66 3.86
N GLN A 156 0.66 9.89 3.85
CA GLN A 156 -0.65 10.21 3.26
C GLN A 156 -0.70 9.91 1.76
N MET A 157 0.38 10.19 1.01
CA MET A 157 0.47 9.79 -0.40
C MET A 157 0.45 8.27 -0.57
N LEU A 158 1.22 7.56 0.25
CA LEU A 158 1.31 6.10 0.18
C LEU A 158 -0.03 5.43 0.49
N HIS A 159 -0.82 6.01 1.40
CA HIS A 159 -2.20 5.57 1.62
C HIS A 159 -3.03 5.65 0.34
N ILE A 160 -3.06 6.82 -0.31
CA ILE A 160 -3.85 7.03 -1.53
C ILE A 160 -3.38 6.07 -2.65
N LEU A 161 -2.07 5.84 -2.77
CA LEU A 161 -1.52 4.88 -3.71
C LEU A 161 -1.97 3.45 -3.39
N ASN A 162 -1.92 3.02 -2.13
CA ASN A 162 -2.42 1.70 -1.72
C ASN A 162 -3.90 1.55 -2.08
N LYS A 163 -4.74 2.55 -1.74
CA LYS A 163 -6.18 2.54 -2.06
C LYS A 163 -6.45 2.53 -3.56
N PHE A 164 -5.64 3.21 -4.37
CA PHE A 164 -5.77 3.11 -5.83
C PHE A 164 -5.59 1.66 -6.31
N TYR A 165 -4.52 0.97 -5.87
CA TYR A 165 -4.25 -0.39 -6.33
C TYR A 165 -5.15 -1.45 -5.69
N SER A 166 -5.82 -1.15 -4.58
CA SER A 166 -6.78 -2.07 -3.96
C SER A 166 -8.23 -1.83 -4.36
N ASN A 167 -8.61 -0.60 -4.73
CA ASN A 167 -10.00 -0.23 -5.02
C ASN A 167 -10.28 0.02 -6.51
N THR A 168 -9.27 -0.08 -7.38
CA THR A 168 -9.45 0.01 -8.83
C THR A 168 -9.10 -1.31 -9.51
N ASN A 169 -9.58 -1.52 -10.73
CA ASN A 169 -9.30 -2.71 -11.53
C ASN A 169 -7.98 -2.61 -12.32
N TRP A 170 -7.04 -1.75 -11.93
CA TRP A 170 -5.81 -1.50 -12.69
C TRP A 170 -5.01 -2.80 -12.92
N ILE A 171 -4.85 -3.62 -11.88
CA ILE A 171 -4.11 -4.89 -11.95
C ILE A 171 -4.92 -5.95 -12.71
N GLU A 172 -6.23 -6.01 -12.50
CA GLU A 172 -7.17 -6.95 -13.12
C GLU A 172 -7.29 -6.73 -14.64
N GLN A 173 -7.02 -5.51 -15.12
CA GLN A 173 -6.89 -5.19 -16.54
C GLN A 173 -5.56 -5.70 -17.16
N GLY A 174 -4.70 -6.36 -16.39
CA GLY A 174 -3.43 -6.89 -16.85
C GLY A 174 -2.29 -5.86 -16.83
N ASN A 175 -2.47 -4.71 -16.20
CA ASN A 175 -1.38 -3.75 -16.05
C ASN A 175 -0.39 -4.23 -14.98
N LEU A 176 0.85 -4.44 -15.38
CA LEU A 176 1.93 -4.90 -14.47
C LEU A 176 2.86 -3.77 -14.02
N ILE A 177 2.66 -2.57 -14.54
CA ILE A 177 3.48 -1.39 -14.27
C ILE A 177 2.64 -0.37 -13.49
N PRO A 178 3.21 0.32 -12.49
CA PRO A 178 2.54 1.41 -11.82
C PRO A 178 2.07 2.49 -12.80
N LEU A 179 0.86 3.03 -12.59
CA LEU A 179 0.34 4.12 -13.41
C LEU A 179 1.08 5.44 -13.11
N GLU A 180 2.09 5.77 -13.91
CA GLU A 180 2.92 6.97 -13.70
C GLU A 180 2.10 8.28 -13.70
N ALA A 181 1.04 8.33 -14.51
CA ALA A 181 0.15 9.48 -14.60
C ALA A 181 -0.57 9.82 -13.28
N LEU A 182 -0.59 8.92 -12.28
CA LEU A 182 -1.11 9.21 -10.93
C LEU A 182 -0.29 10.26 -10.19
N VAL A 183 1.02 10.29 -10.39
CA VAL A 183 1.94 11.19 -9.67
C VAL A 183 2.58 12.25 -10.57
N ASN A 184 2.50 12.06 -11.89
CA ASN A 184 3.03 12.97 -12.89
C ASN A 184 1.88 13.65 -13.67
N LYS A 185 1.56 14.89 -13.31
CA LYS A 185 0.47 15.67 -13.93
C LYS A 185 0.73 16.03 -15.40
N SER A 186 1.98 15.96 -15.85
CA SER A 186 2.35 16.21 -17.25
C SER A 186 1.96 15.07 -18.17
N LEU A 187 1.67 13.88 -17.63
CA LEU A 187 1.23 12.72 -18.41
C LEU A 187 -0.29 12.70 -18.55
N THR A 188 -0.75 12.27 -19.72
CA THR A 188 -2.16 12.02 -20.00
C THR A 188 -2.65 10.87 -19.11
N PHE A 189 -3.78 11.09 -18.42
CA PHE A 189 -4.40 10.04 -17.64
C PHE A 189 -5.16 9.08 -18.57
N PRO A 190 -5.14 7.76 -18.34
CA PRO A 190 -5.94 6.81 -19.08
C PRO A 190 -7.43 7.17 -19.06
N THR A 191 -8.20 6.62 -20.00
CA THR A 191 -9.65 6.76 -20.00
C THR A 191 -10.23 6.20 -18.70
N ILE A 192 -11.03 7.00 -18.02
CA ILE A 192 -11.70 6.64 -16.77
C ILE A 192 -13.12 6.18 -17.12
N ALA A 193 -13.59 5.12 -16.46
CA ALA A 193 -14.95 4.64 -16.64
C ALA A 193 -15.97 5.67 -16.14
N SER A 194 -17.21 5.60 -16.62
CA SER A 194 -18.28 6.40 -16.02
C SER A 194 -18.53 5.92 -14.59
N SER A 195 -18.73 6.85 -13.66
CA SER A 195 -19.15 6.53 -12.28
C SER A 195 -20.51 5.81 -12.22
N THR A 196 -21.29 5.86 -13.30
CA THR A 196 -22.57 5.14 -13.44
C THR A 196 -22.43 3.76 -14.07
N LEU A 197 -21.24 3.39 -14.56
CA LEU A 197 -21.00 2.07 -15.14
C LEU A 197 -20.92 1.05 -14.00
N ALA A 198 -21.82 0.07 -14.00
CA ALA A 198 -21.75 -1.03 -13.06
C ALA A 198 -20.48 -1.86 -13.32
N THR A 199 -19.52 -1.80 -12.40
CA THR A 199 -18.27 -2.56 -12.46
C THR A 199 -18.41 -3.98 -11.89
N CYS A 200 -19.47 -4.23 -11.10
CA CYS A 200 -19.74 -5.52 -10.47
C CYS A 200 -21.19 -5.96 -10.74
N THR A 201 -21.35 -7.12 -11.39
CA THR A 201 -22.67 -7.70 -11.72
C THR A 201 -23.21 -8.60 -10.61
N ASP A 202 -22.34 -9.20 -9.80
CA ASP A 202 -22.68 -10.19 -8.76
C ASP A 202 -22.46 -9.69 -7.32
N CYS A 203 -22.31 -8.38 -7.13
CA CYS A 203 -22.13 -7.80 -5.80
C CYS A 203 -23.42 -7.93 -5.00
N THR A 204 -23.41 -8.75 -3.95
CA THR A 204 -24.58 -9.02 -3.09
C THR A 204 -25.03 -7.83 -2.25
N ASN A 205 -24.25 -6.74 -2.24
CA ASN A 205 -24.56 -5.49 -1.54
C ASN A 205 -24.59 -4.32 -2.52
N THR A 206 -25.76 -3.68 -2.67
CA THR A 206 -25.99 -2.46 -3.45
C THR A 206 -25.44 -1.18 -2.80
N ARG A 207 -24.49 -1.28 -1.86
CA ARG A 207 -24.02 -0.14 -1.06
C ARG A 207 -22.74 0.49 -1.60
N CYS A 208 -22.78 0.94 -2.85
CA CYS A 208 -21.82 1.91 -3.36
C CYS A 208 -22.62 2.98 -4.12
N VAL A 209 -23.25 3.90 -3.37
CA VAL A 209 -23.89 5.07 -4.00
C VAL A 209 -22.83 6.16 -4.12
N CYS A 210 -22.36 6.36 -5.35
CA CYS A 210 -21.52 7.49 -5.68
C CYS A 210 -22.41 8.71 -5.92
N ALA A 211 -22.26 9.73 -5.06
CA ALA A 211 -22.89 11.04 -5.22
C ALA A 211 -21.96 12.03 -5.95
#